data_AF-M9R2S4-F1
#
_entry.id   AF-M9R2S4-F1
#
_cell.length_a   1.000
_cell.length_b   1.000
_cell.length_c   1.000
_cell.angle_alpha   90.00
_cell.angle_beta   90.00
_cell.angle_gamma   90.00
#
_symmetry.space_group_name_H-M   'P 1'
#
loop_
_entity.id
_entity.type
_entity.pdbx_description
1 polymer ?
#
loop_
_entity_poly.entity_id
_entity_poly.type
_entity_poly.pdbx_seq_one_letter_code
_entity_poly.pdbx_strand_id
1 'polypeptide(L)' 'MSDESIILRHDIPRDDVLAAELSLGLLTGDELAQATRRARIDQTFAGLVEDWDIHFSILTNDTAPARSH' A
#
# COMPACT_ATOMS: atom_id res chain seq x y z
N MET A 1 30.40 13.57 15.90
CA MET A 1 28.95 13.54 15.61
C MET A 1 28.83 12.92 14.23
N SER A 2 28.64 11.60 14.20
CA SER A 2 28.53 10.88 12.94
C SER A 2 27.10 11.02 12.47
N ASP A 3 27.00 11.68 11.32
CA ASP A 3 25.85 11.81 10.44
C ASP A 3 25.04 10.50 10.40
N GLU A 4 23.97 10.44 11.21
CA GLU A 4 22.90 9.46 11.08
C GLU A 4 22.09 9.81 9.83
N SER A 5 22.73 9.80 8.66
CA SER A 5 22.04 9.69 7.37
C SER A 5 21.31 8.37 7.36
N ILE A 6 20.14 8.43 8.00
CA ILE A 6 19.08 7.46 8.19
C ILE A 6 19.15 6.38 7.10
N ILE A 7 19.65 5.21 7.52
CA ILE A 7 19.68 3.94 6.77
C ILE A 7 18.20 3.49 6.57
N LEU A 8 17.41 4.21 5.77
CA LEU A 8 15.97 3.96 5.61
C LEU A 8 15.58 3.75 4.14
N ARG A 9 16.43 3.06 3.37
CA ARG A 9 16.17 2.83 1.94
C ARG A 9 16.43 1.41 1.45
N HIS A 10 16.31 0.36 2.27
CA HIS A 10 16.63 -0.98 1.75
C HIS A 10 15.75 -2.18 2.10
N ASP A 11 14.72 -2.07 2.95
CA ASP A 11 13.96 -3.28 3.29
C ASP A 11 12.46 -3.01 3.52
N ILE A 12 11.85 -2.15 2.70
CA ILE A 12 10.40 -2.30 2.53
C ILE A 12 10.24 -3.55 1.65
N PRO A 13 9.62 -4.63 2.17
CA PRO A 13 9.44 -5.85 1.39
C PRO A 13 8.73 -5.48 0.08
N ARG A 14 9.18 -6.04 -1.05
CA ARG A 14 8.51 -5.81 -2.34
C ARG A 14 7.00 -6.09 -2.26
N ASP A 15 6.62 -7.06 -1.43
CA ASP A 15 5.24 -7.44 -1.19
C ASP A 15 4.43 -6.38 -0.43
N ASP A 16 5.07 -5.61 0.43
CA ASP A 16 4.46 -4.52 1.18
C ASP A 16 4.11 -3.34 0.24
N VAL A 17 5.06 -2.97 -0.63
CA VAL A 17 4.80 -1.96 -1.68
C VAL A 17 3.71 -2.43 -2.63
N LEU A 18 3.79 -3.68 -3.10
CA LEU A 18 2.80 -4.23 -4.04
C LEU A 18 1.40 -4.31 -3.42
N ALA A 19 1.30 -4.59 -2.11
CA ALA A 19 0.03 -4.58 -1.39
C ALA A 19 -0.56 -3.16 -1.30
N ALA A 20 0.27 -2.15 -1.03
CA ALA A 20 -0.16 -0.75 -1.04
C ALA A 20 -0.66 -0.31 -2.44
N GLU A 21 0.06 -0.68 -3.51
CA GLU A 21 -0.32 -0.37 -4.88
C GLU A 21 -1.64 -1.05 -5.29
N LEU A 22 -1.86 -2.30 -4.84
CA LEU A 22 -3.12 -3.01 -5.06
C LEU A 22 -4.28 -2.33 -4.31
N SER A 23 -4.08 -1.98 -3.03
CA SER A 23 -5.08 -1.29 -2.19
C SER A 23 -5.47 0.07 -2.79
N LEU A 24 -4.51 0.84 -3.28
CA LEU A 24 -4.74 2.12 -3.96
C LEU A 24 -5.32 1.98 -5.37
N GLY A 25 -5.40 0.77 -5.93
CA GLY A 25 -5.88 0.52 -7.29
C GLY A 25 -4.94 1.08 -8.38
N LEU A 26 -3.63 1.18 -8.10
CA LEU A 26 -2.63 1.72 -9.03
C LEU A 26 -2.13 0.67 -10.04
N LEU A 27 -2.32 -0.62 -9.74
CA LEU A 27 -1.90 -1.72 -10.61
C LEU A 27 -2.81 -1.84 -11.84
N THR A 28 -2.22 -2.24 -12.97
CA THR A 28 -2.95 -2.45 -14.23
C THR A 28 -2.49 -3.72 -14.95
N GLY A 29 -3.31 -4.19 -15.91
CA GLY A 29 -2.96 -5.33 -16.78
C GLY A 29 -2.63 -6.62 -16.03
N ASP A 30 -1.56 -7.29 -16.45
CA ASP A 30 -1.09 -8.55 -15.87
C ASP A 30 -0.65 -8.43 -14.41
N GLU A 31 -0.14 -7.27 -14.00
CA GLU A 31 0.33 -7.05 -12.62
C GLU A 31 -0.85 -7.01 -11.65
N LEU A 32 -1.93 -6.32 -12.02
CA LEU A 32 -3.19 -6.34 -11.27
C LEU A 32 -3.78 -7.75 -11.18
N ALA A 33 -3.80 -8.49 -12.29
CA ALA A 33 -4.34 -9.86 -12.31
C ALA A 33 -3.55 -10.79 -11.40
N GLN A 34 -2.22 -10.68 -11.40
CA GLN A 34 -1.34 -11.47 -10.55
C GLN A 34 -1.47 -11.09 -9.07
N ALA A 35 -1.44 -9.81 -8.74
CA ALA A 35 -1.60 -9.33 -7.36
C ALA A 35 -2.97 -9.72 -6.78
N THR A 36 -4.04 -9.55 -7.57
CA THR A 36 -5.40 -9.99 -7.18
C THR A 36 -5.48 -11.50 -6.97
N ARG A 37 -4.87 -12.29 -7.86
CA ARG A 37 -4.81 -13.74 -7.70
C ARG A 37 -4.03 -14.11 -6.43
N ARG A 38 -2.92 -13.44 -6.17
CA ARG A 38 -2.07 -13.67 -5.00
C ARG A 38 -2.82 -13.36 -3.70
N ALA A 39 -3.52 -12.24 -3.63
CA ALA A 39 -4.36 -11.88 -2.47
C ALA A 39 -5.44 -12.92 -2.13
N ARG A 40 -5.83 -13.77 -3.08
CA ARG A 40 -6.81 -14.85 -2.83
C ARG A 40 -6.19 -16.15 -2.32
N ILE A 41 -4.89 -16.38 -2.55
CA ILE A 41 -4.23 -17.65 -2.26
C ILE A 41 -3.14 -17.55 -1.20
N ASP A 42 -2.60 -16.35 -0.97
CA ASP A 42 -1.52 -16.05 -0.04
C ASP A 42 -2.08 -15.19 1.09
N GLN A 43 -2.31 -15.81 2.25
CA GLN A 43 -2.92 -15.15 3.40
C GLN A 43 -2.03 -14.04 3.98
N THR A 44 -0.71 -14.18 3.88
CA THR A 44 0.23 -13.14 4.34
C THR A 44 0.09 -11.89 3.47
N PHE A 45 0.07 -12.08 2.13
CA PHE A 45 -0.13 -10.97 1.21
C PHE A 45 -1.52 -10.35 1.35
N ALA A 46 -2.56 -11.16 1.57
CA ALA A 46 -3.91 -10.67 1.84
C ALA A 46 -3.98 -9.76 3.07
N GLY A 47 -3.29 -10.14 4.16
CA GLY A 47 -3.20 -9.33 5.37
C GLY A 47 -2.52 -7.97 5.13
N LEU A 48 -1.46 -7.94 4.33
CA LEU A 48 -0.80 -6.68 3.95
C LEU A 48 -1.75 -5.75 3.18
N VAL A 49 -2.56 -6.30 2.26
CA VAL A 49 -3.54 -5.50 1.50
C VAL A 49 -4.62 -4.93 2.42
N GLU A 50 -5.11 -5.72 3.37
CA GLU A 50 -6.10 -5.28 4.37
C GLU A 50 -5.55 -4.19 5.30
N ASP A 51 -4.30 -4.34 5.76
CA ASP A 51 -3.63 -3.32 6.56
C ASP A 51 -3.55 -1.99 5.80
N TRP A 52 -3.16 -2.03 4.52
CA TRP A 52 -3.13 -0.84 3.66
C TRP A 52 -4.51 -0.25 3.39
N ASP A 53 -5.54 -1.08 3.18
CA ASP A 53 -6.92 -0.62 3.02
C ASP A 53 -7.39 0.17 4.26
N ILE A 54 -7.04 -0.29 5.46
CA ILE A 54 -7.33 0.42 6.72
C ILE A 54 -6.54 1.73 6.81
N HIS A 55 -5.23 1.69 6.51
CA HIS A 55 -4.37 2.87 6.54
C HIS A 55 -4.89 3.98 5.63
N PHE A 56 -5.27 3.67 4.39
CA PHE A 56 -5.80 4.65 3.45
C PHE A 56 -7.23 5.09 3.78
N SER A 57 -8.06 4.21 4.35
CA SER A 57 -9.39 4.59 4.85
C SER A 57 -9.31 5.69 5.92
N ILE A 58 -8.33 5.60 6.83
CA ILE A 58 -8.11 6.63 7.86
C ILE A 58 -7.68 7.96 7.21
N LEU A 59 -6.73 7.92 6.27
CA LEU A 59 -6.21 9.11 5.61
C LEU A 59 -7.28 9.83 4.76
N THR A 60 -8.10 9.08 4.04
CA THR A 60 -9.15 9.66 3.18
C THR A 60 -10.34 10.18 3.96
N ASN A 61 -10.67 9.59 5.12
CA ASN A 61 -11.73 10.09 6.00
C ASN A 61 -11.41 11.49 6.57
N ASP A 62 -10.13 11.88 6.65
CA ASP A 62 -9.72 13.23 7.08
C ASP A 62 -9.78 14.28 5.94
N THR A 63 -9.87 13.82 4.69
CA THR A 63 -10.03 14.71 3.53
C THR A 63 -11.49 15.11 3.33
N ALA A 64 -12.02 15.96 4.22
CA ALA A 64 -13.26 16.66 3.94
C ALA A 64 -13.12 17.41 2.60
N PRO A 65 -14.08 17.31 1.66
CA PRO A 65 -13.99 18.04 0.42
C PRO A 65 -13.95 19.53 0.75
N ALA A 66 -12.88 20.22 0.38
CA ALA A 66 -12.81 21.67 0.46
C ALA A 66 -13.91 22.24 -0.43
N ARG A 67 -15.06 22.51 0.19
CA ARG A 67 -16.24 23.10 -0.45
C ARG A 67 -15.85 24.50 -0.90
N SER A 68 -15.34 24.61 -2.13
CA SER A 68 -15.15 25.90 -2.79
C SER A 68 -16.53 26.50 -3.01
N HIS A 69 -16.75 27.65 -2.39
CA HIS A 69 -17.92 28.50 -2.53
C HIS A 69 -17.65 29.59 -3.57
#